data_AF-A0AA40X2X0-F1
#
_entry.id   AF-A0AA40X2X0-F1
#
_cell.length_a   1.000
_cell.length_b   1.000
_cell.length_c   1.000
_cell.angle_alpha   90.00
_cell.angle_beta   90.00
_cell.angle_gamma   90.00
#
_symmetry.space_group_name_H-M   'P 1'
#
loop_
_entity.id
_entity.type
_entity.pdbx_description
1 polymer ?
#
loop_
_entity_poly.entity_id
_entity_poly.type
_entity_poly.pdbx_seq_one_letter_code
_entity_poly.pdbx_strand_id
1 'polypeptide(L)'
;MKAQYFILGLSIFLLMGCRQQELLKGLEQRQANEVIALLQRNKIDAEKKDIAKEGYRISVDPKDFSTSVDLLRIFNLPSKPRMEIAQMFPSDSLISSPLAETARLYSAIEQRLEQSLLALEGVTSAQIHVSYHFDSGSNGRKKDPEHVAALISYDRNIDSTLMISDVKRLLKNSFNNLNYDNISVVLTRSPTPLPIAPIEKTASSPSGLYWWLAILPILLTAIAGYKFWQRFSVRDGSNG
;
A
#
# COMPACT_ATOMS: atom_id res chain seq x y z
N MET A 1 -13.18 -35.37 -38.07
CA MET A 1 -12.04 -35.61 -37.15
C MET A 1 -11.05 -34.44 -37.07
N LYS A 2 -10.51 -33.90 -38.18
CA LYS A 2 -9.51 -32.79 -38.12
C LYS A 2 -10.03 -31.47 -37.49
N ALA A 3 -11.30 -31.13 -37.70
CA ALA A 3 -11.92 -29.94 -37.10
C ALA A 3 -12.14 -30.05 -35.57
N GLN A 4 -12.32 -31.26 -35.05
CA GLN A 4 -12.46 -31.51 -33.61
C GLN A 4 -11.16 -31.25 -32.85
N TYR A 5 -10.01 -31.62 -33.43
CA TYR A 5 -8.70 -31.34 -32.83
C TYR A 5 -8.38 -29.83 -32.81
N PHE A 6 -8.85 -29.08 -33.81
CA PHE A 6 -8.64 -27.63 -33.88
C PHE A 6 -9.47 -26.87 -32.83
N ILE A 7 -10.73 -27.28 -32.62
CA ILE A 7 -11.61 -26.73 -31.58
C ILE A 7 -11.10 -27.11 -30.18
N LEU A 8 -10.61 -28.33 -30.00
CA LEU A 8 -10.02 -28.79 -28.74
C LEU A 8 -8.74 -28.02 -28.41
N GLY A 9 -7.87 -27.78 -29.40
CA GLY A 9 -6.64 -26.99 -29.24
C GLY A 9 -6.89 -25.53 -28.90
N LEU A 10 -7.89 -24.90 -29.56
CA LEU A 10 -8.31 -23.53 -29.25
C LEU A 10 -8.88 -23.41 -27.84
N SER A 11 -9.67 -24.40 -27.42
CA SER A 11 -10.26 -24.45 -26.07
C SER A 11 -9.17 -24.59 -24.98
N ILE A 12 -8.12 -25.38 -25.21
CA ILE A 12 -7.00 -25.51 -24.26
C ILE A 12 -6.21 -24.21 -24.12
N PHE A 13 -6.05 -23.44 -25.20
CA PHE A 13 -5.36 -22.14 -25.16
C PHE A 13 -6.16 -21.07 -24.41
N LEU A 14 -7.50 -21.13 -24.48
CA LEU A 14 -8.43 -20.25 -23.75
C LEU A 14 -8.50 -20.56 -22.25
N LEU A 15 -8.04 -21.74 -21.80
CA LEU A 15 -8.02 -22.13 -20.38
C LEU A 15 -6.71 -21.76 -19.64
N MET A 16 -5.73 -21.14 -20.31
CA MET A 16 -4.62 -20.45 -19.63
C MET A 16 -5.11 -19.13 -19.03
N GLY A 17 -6.10 -19.22 -18.13
CA GLY A 17 -6.51 -18.10 -17.31
C GLY A 17 -5.39 -17.76 -16.33
N CYS A 18 -4.95 -16.50 -16.31
CA CYS A 18 -4.05 -15.97 -15.29
C CYS A 18 -4.69 -16.16 -13.91
N ARG A 19 -4.40 -17.27 -13.25
CA ARG A 19 -4.84 -17.53 -11.89
C ARG A 19 -3.89 -16.80 -10.95
N GLN A 20 -4.23 -15.57 -10.59
CA GLN A 20 -3.55 -14.86 -9.51
C GLN A 20 -3.84 -15.56 -8.17
N GLN A 21 -2.85 -15.59 -7.29
CA GLN A 21 -2.93 -16.15 -5.96
C GLN A 21 -3.12 -15.05 -4.92
N GLU A 22 -4.06 -15.25 -3.99
CA GLU A 22 -4.32 -14.32 -2.90
C GLU A 22 -3.12 -14.28 -1.93
N LEU A 23 -2.61 -13.07 -1.67
CA LEU A 23 -1.49 -12.82 -0.77
C LEU A 23 -1.97 -12.32 0.59
N LEU A 24 -2.79 -11.27 0.60
CA LEU A 24 -3.35 -10.65 1.80
C LEU A 24 -4.80 -10.23 1.57
N LYS A 25 -5.58 -10.23 2.64
CA LYS A 25 -6.98 -9.77 2.70
C LYS A 25 -7.21 -8.96 3.98
N GLY A 26 -8.31 -8.21 4.05
CA GLY A 26 -8.63 -7.46 5.28
C GLY A 26 -7.81 -6.19 5.45
N LEU A 27 -7.19 -5.68 4.38
CA LEU A 27 -6.27 -4.55 4.49
C LEU A 27 -7.01 -3.22 4.46
N GLU A 28 -6.55 -2.27 5.28
CA GLU A 28 -6.94 -0.87 5.14
C GLU A 28 -6.29 -0.27 3.87
N GLN A 29 -6.87 0.81 3.33
CA GLN A 29 -6.35 1.49 2.14
C GLN A 29 -4.87 1.87 2.24
N ARG A 30 -4.43 2.37 3.40
CA ARG A 30 -3.02 2.73 3.64
C ARG A 30 -2.12 1.49 3.57
N GLN A 31 -2.47 0.43 4.30
CA GLN A 31 -1.71 -0.81 4.32
C GLN A 31 -1.65 -1.46 2.94
N ALA A 32 -2.76 -1.44 2.20
CA ALA A 32 -2.80 -1.99 0.85
C ALA A 32 -1.85 -1.23 -0.09
N ASN A 33 -1.86 0.10 -0.03
CA ASN A 33 -0.97 0.94 -0.83
C ASN A 33 0.52 0.72 -0.48
N GLU A 34 0.85 0.53 0.80
CA GLU A 34 2.22 0.22 1.22
C GLU A 34 2.72 -1.11 0.66
N VAL A 35 1.89 -2.15 0.71
CA VAL A 35 2.22 -3.47 0.17
C VAL A 35 2.41 -3.39 -1.35
N ILE A 36 1.49 -2.75 -2.07
CA ILE A 36 1.59 -2.60 -3.54
C ILE A 36 2.84 -1.82 -3.91
N ALA A 37 3.14 -0.73 -3.21
CA ALA A 37 4.34 0.07 -3.47
C ALA A 37 5.62 -0.75 -3.27
N LEU A 38 5.67 -1.61 -2.25
CA LEU A 38 6.82 -2.51 -2.03
C LEU A 38 6.94 -3.54 -3.15
N LEU A 39 5.84 -4.19 -3.55
CA LEU A 39 5.85 -5.22 -4.59
C LEU A 39 6.25 -4.62 -5.95
N GLN A 40 5.66 -3.48 -6.33
CA GLN A 40 6.00 -2.77 -7.57
C GLN A 40 7.47 -2.31 -7.58
N ARG A 41 8.00 -1.84 -6.45
CA ARG A 41 9.42 -1.48 -6.30
C ARG A 41 10.36 -2.66 -6.56
N ASN A 42 9.92 -3.88 -6.27
CA ASN A 42 10.65 -5.11 -6.53
C ASN A 42 10.26 -5.78 -7.87
N LYS A 43 9.56 -5.04 -8.76
CA LYS A 43 9.09 -5.51 -10.08
C LYS A 43 8.14 -6.71 -10.02
N ILE A 44 7.39 -6.85 -8.94
CA ILE A 44 6.35 -7.87 -8.79
C ILE A 44 5.01 -7.23 -9.14
N ASP A 45 4.28 -7.83 -10.09
CA ASP A 45 2.95 -7.39 -10.45
C ASP A 45 1.92 -7.84 -9.39
N ALA A 46 1.14 -6.88 -8.89
CA ALA A 46 0.22 -7.08 -7.78
C ALA A 46 -1.11 -6.39 -8.07
N GLU A 47 -2.20 -7.14 -8.00
CA GLU A 47 -3.55 -6.64 -8.21
C GLU A 47 -4.19 -6.26 -6.87
N LYS A 48 -4.64 -4.99 -6.77
CA LYS A 48 -5.46 -4.51 -5.66
C LYS A 48 -6.93 -4.62 -6.02
N LYS A 49 -7.68 -5.39 -5.24
CA LYS A 49 -9.13 -5.49 -5.36
C LYS A 49 -9.81 -4.96 -4.11
N ASP A 50 -10.72 -4.02 -4.29
CA ASP A 50 -11.59 -3.54 -3.22
C ASP A 50 -12.72 -4.55 -2.97
N ILE A 51 -12.88 -4.95 -1.72
CA ILE A 51 -13.94 -5.83 -1.24
C ILE A 51 -14.71 -5.05 -0.19
N ALA A 52 -15.46 -4.03 -0.61
CA ALA A 52 -16.44 -3.26 0.15
C ALA A 52 -16.41 -3.38 1.69
N LYS A 53 -16.92 -4.49 2.26
CA LYS A 53 -17.02 -4.71 3.72
C LYS A 53 -15.81 -5.42 4.37
N GLU A 54 -15.00 -6.11 3.59
CA GLU A 54 -13.82 -6.86 4.04
C GLU A 54 -12.51 -6.09 3.80
N GLY A 55 -12.56 -4.86 3.29
CA GLY A 55 -11.38 -4.05 2.97
C GLY A 55 -10.73 -4.46 1.66
N TYR A 56 -9.42 -4.23 1.54
CA TYR A 56 -8.68 -4.50 0.32
C TYR A 56 -8.03 -5.89 0.35
N ARG A 57 -8.01 -6.55 -0.82
CA ARG A 57 -7.27 -7.78 -1.08
C ARG A 57 -6.18 -7.52 -2.10
N ILE A 58 -5.03 -8.15 -1.89
CA ILE A 58 -3.89 -8.10 -2.79
C ILE A 58 -3.62 -9.51 -3.31
N SER A 59 -3.53 -9.64 -4.63
CA SER A 59 -3.20 -10.90 -5.30
C SER A 59 -1.97 -10.72 -6.20
N VAL A 60 -1.17 -11.76 -6.34
CA VAL A 60 0.08 -11.78 -7.13
C VAL A 60 0.12 -12.99 -8.06
N ASP A 61 1.00 -13.01 -9.05
CA ASP A 61 1.22 -14.22 -9.85
C ASP A 61 1.73 -15.37 -8.95
N PRO A 62 1.24 -16.61 -9.12
CA PRO A 62 1.71 -17.76 -8.33
C PRO A 62 3.24 -17.95 -8.34
N LYS A 63 3.93 -17.53 -9.42
CA LYS A 63 5.39 -17.59 -9.52
C LYS A 63 6.09 -16.65 -8.53
N ASP A 64 5.48 -15.51 -8.24
CA ASP A 64 6.04 -14.46 -7.38
C ASP A 64 5.55 -14.55 -5.93
N PHE A 65 4.68 -15.50 -5.61
CA PHE A 65 4.06 -15.64 -4.29
C PHE A 65 5.10 -15.82 -3.17
N SER A 66 6.06 -16.75 -3.33
CA SER A 66 7.08 -17.00 -2.29
C SER A 66 7.94 -15.76 -2.04
N THR A 67 8.44 -15.13 -3.12
CA THR A 67 9.22 -13.90 -3.04
C THR A 67 8.45 -12.77 -2.38
N SER A 68 7.16 -12.64 -2.69
CA SER A 68 6.27 -11.65 -2.10
C SER A 68 6.13 -11.84 -0.58
N VAL A 69 5.93 -13.08 -0.12
CA VAL A 69 5.83 -13.40 1.32
C VAL A 69 7.14 -13.07 2.05
N ASP A 70 8.29 -13.40 1.46
CA ASP A 70 9.60 -13.10 2.06
C ASP A 70 9.85 -11.59 2.14
N LEU A 71 9.51 -10.84 1.09
CA LEU A 71 9.59 -9.37 1.10
C LEU A 71 8.69 -8.77 2.18
N LEU A 72 7.45 -9.22 2.30
CA LEU A 72 6.54 -8.74 3.35
C LEU A 72 7.12 -8.99 4.75
N ARG A 73 7.74 -10.14 4.97
CA ARG A 73 8.41 -10.47 6.25
C ARG A 73 9.59 -9.54 6.54
N ILE A 74 10.47 -9.32 5.55
CA ILE A 74 11.67 -8.47 5.70
C ILE A 74 11.28 -7.02 6.05
N PHE A 75 10.25 -6.49 5.38
CA PHE A 75 9.78 -5.12 5.59
C PHE A 75 8.70 -5.00 6.68
N ASN A 76 8.36 -6.09 7.37
CA ASN A 76 7.36 -6.15 8.44
C ASN A 76 6.00 -5.54 8.03
N LEU A 77 5.54 -5.91 6.84
CA LEU A 77 4.23 -5.52 6.30
C LEU A 77 3.19 -6.63 6.53
N PRO A 78 1.91 -6.28 6.71
CA PRO A 78 1.34 -4.92 6.70
C PRO A 78 1.72 -4.10 7.93
N SER A 79 1.89 -2.79 7.76
CA SER A 79 2.19 -1.89 8.89
C SER A 79 1.09 -1.97 9.95
N LYS A 80 1.51 -2.08 11.20
CA LYS A 80 0.60 -1.94 12.35
C LYS A 80 0.00 -0.53 12.38
N PRO A 81 -1.23 -0.35 12.88
CA PRO A 81 -1.76 0.97 13.16
C PRO A 81 -0.90 1.64 14.23
N ARG A 82 -0.87 2.97 14.19
CA ARG A 82 -0.19 3.77 15.19
C ARG A 82 -0.92 3.64 16.53
N MET A 83 -0.18 3.31 17.59
CA MET A 83 -0.71 3.30 18.95
C MET A 83 -0.32 4.60 19.67
N GLU A 84 -1.25 5.11 20.46
CA GLU A 84 -1.07 6.33 21.25
C GLU A 84 -1.40 6.02 22.71
N ILE A 85 -0.70 6.64 23.65
CA ILE A 85 -0.92 6.38 25.08
C ILE A 85 -2.35 6.74 25.49
N ALA A 86 -2.92 7.82 24.93
CA ALA A 86 -4.30 8.22 25.19
C ALA A 86 -5.34 7.12 24.86
N GLN A 87 -5.07 6.25 23.87
CA GLN A 87 -5.99 5.16 23.49
C GLN A 87 -6.09 4.08 24.58
N MET A 88 -5.06 3.93 25.42
CA MET A 88 -5.06 3.01 26.55
C MET A 88 -5.88 3.53 27.74
N PHE A 89 -6.24 4.81 27.72
CA PHE A 89 -7.02 5.49 28.76
C PHE A 89 -8.21 6.23 28.13
N PRO A 90 -9.27 5.54 27.65
CA PRO A 90 -10.40 6.18 26.97
C PRO A 90 -11.16 7.16 27.88
N SER A 91 -11.60 8.29 27.34
CA SER A 91 -12.31 9.36 28.06
C SER A 91 -13.56 8.89 28.77
N ASP A 92 -14.20 7.86 28.24
CA ASP A 92 -15.53 7.39 28.63
C ASP A 92 -15.49 6.46 29.86
N SER A 93 -14.31 6.27 30.47
CA SER A 93 -14.20 5.49 31.71
C SER A 93 -14.85 6.23 32.87
N LEU A 94 -15.74 5.57 33.61
CA LEU A 94 -16.53 6.13 34.72
C LEU A 94 -15.71 6.70 35.89
N ILE A 95 -14.38 6.51 35.91
CA ILE A 95 -13.47 6.98 36.95
C ILE A 95 -12.22 7.56 36.28
N SER A 96 -12.05 8.88 36.28
CA SER A 96 -10.78 9.49 35.86
C SER A 96 -9.77 9.40 37.00
N SER A 97 -8.61 8.82 36.73
CA SER A 97 -7.48 8.85 37.66
C SER A 97 -6.54 10.00 37.30
N PRO A 98 -5.88 10.66 38.28
CA PRO A 98 -4.88 11.69 38.00
C PRO A 98 -3.77 11.21 37.05
N LEU A 99 -3.43 9.92 37.14
CA LEU A 99 -2.51 9.25 36.23
C LEU A 99 -3.02 9.24 34.78
N ALA A 100 -4.29 8.89 34.56
CA ALA A 100 -4.91 8.85 33.24
C ALA A 100 -5.02 10.25 32.62
N GLU A 101 -5.38 11.26 33.40
CA GLU A 101 -5.43 12.66 32.93
C GLU A 101 -4.06 13.16 32.48
N THR A 102 -3.03 12.90 33.29
CA THR A 102 -1.64 13.26 32.97
C THR A 102 -1.15 12.52 31.73
N ALA A 103 -1.41 11.22 31.61
CA ALA A 103 -1.02 10.42 30.45
C ALA A 103 -1.67 10.92 29.15
N ARG A 104 -2.96 11.29 29.20
CA ARG A 104 -3.66 11.90 28.06
C ARG A 104 -3.07 13.25 27.67
N LEU A 105 -2.77 14.10 28.65
CA LEU A 105 -2.18 15.42 28.40
C LEU A 105 -0.84 15.29 27.66
N TYR A 106 0.07 14.43 28.15
CA TYR A 106 1.35 14.21 27.47
C TYR A 106 1.19 13.60 26.08
N SER A 107 0.28 12.62 25.90
CA SER A 107 -0.03 12.05 24.58
C SER A 107 -0.52 13.11 23.60
N ALA A 108 -1.36 14.05 24.05
CA ALA A 108 -1.86 15.14 23.21
C ALA A 108 -0.75 16.16 22.86
N ILE A 109 0.16 16.43 23.81
CA ILE A 109 1.33 17.28 23.58
C ILE A 109 2.25 16.64 22.53
N GLU A 110 2.54 15.34 22.65
CA GLU A 110 3.33 14.59 21.66
C GLU A 110 2.73 14.72 20.25
N GLN A 111 1.44 14.43 20.08
CA GLN A 111 0.76 14.55 18.78
C GLN A 111 0.79 15.98 18.22
N ARG A 112 0.55 16.98 19.06
CA ARG A 112 0.57 18.39 18.64
C ARG A 112 1.96 18.83 18.19
N LEU A 113 3.00 18.39 18.89
CA LEU A 113 4.38 18.73 18.54
C LEU A 113 4.80 18.03 17.25
N GLU A 114 4.40 16.78 17.04
CA GLU A 114 4.64 16.09 15.78
C GLU A 114 3.98 16.80 14.61
N GLN A 115 2.71 17.19 14.75
CA GLN A 115 2.02 17.97 13.74
C GLN A 115 2.71 19.31 13.46
N SER A 116 3.26 19.94 14.50
CA SER A 116 4.00 21.20 14.36
C SER A 116 5.33 21.00 13.61
N LEU A 117 6.04 19.90 13.87
CA LEU A 117 7.27 19.55 13.15
C LEU A 117 7.02 19.21 11.69
N LEU A 118 5.88 18.59 11.36
CA LEU A 118 5.48 18.34 9.97
C LEU A 118 5.25 19.64 9.16
N ALA A 119 5.04 20.78 9.82
CA ALA A 119 4.91 22.07 9.14
C ALA A 119 6.28 22.68 8.75
N LEU A 120 7.39 22.12 9.23
CA LEU A 120 8.73 22.52 8.82
C LEU A 120 9.03 22.02 7.40
N GLU A 121 9.67 22.86 6.61
CA GLU A 121 10.00 22.54 5.23
C GLU A 121 10.90 21.29 5.14
N GLY A 122 10.51 20.36 4.26
CA GLY A 122 11.18 19.08 3.99
C GLY A 122 11.21 18.07 5.14
N VAL A 123 10.42 18.27 6.20
CA VAL A 123 10.08 17.19 7.12
C VAL A 123 8.95 16.34 6.49
N THR A 124 9.18 15.03 6.34
CA THR A 124 8.19 14.10 5.76
C THR A 124 7.49 13.26 6.81
N SER A 125 8.14 13.01 7.94
CA SER A 125 7.58 12.32 9.09
C SER A 125 8.26 12.78 10.36
N ALA A 126 7.51 12.91 11.45
CA ALA A 126 8.03 13.25 12.77
C ALA A 126 7.39 12.35 13.82
N GLN A 127 8.22 11.86 14.74
CA GLN A 127 7.79 11.13 15.93
C GLN A 127 8.48 11.74 17.14
N ILE A 128 7.72 11.97 18.20
CA ILE A 128 8.22 12.60 19.42
C ILE A 128 7.88 11.70 20.60
N HIS A 129 8.87 11.55 21.49
CA HIS A 129 8.71 10.87 22.76
C HIS A 129 9.08 11.83 23.87
N VAL A 130 8.16 12.02 24.81
CA VAL A 130 8.36 12.86 25.99
C VAL A 130 8.50 11.95 27.21
N SER A 131 9.41 12.28 28.12
CA SER A 131 9.51 11.59 29.40
C SER A 131 8.28 11.86 30.26
N TYR A 132 7.65 10.79 30.74
CA TYR A 132 6.49 10.87 31.62
C TYR A 132 6.94 10.91 33.08
N HIS A 133 6.45 11.89 33.84
CA HIS A 133 6.63 11.94 35.29
C HIS A 133 5.30 11.64 35.95
N PHE A 134 5.27 10.57 36.75
CA PHE A 134 4.13 10.24 37.60
C PHE A 134 4.56 10.53 39.03
N ASP A 135 3.93 11.53 39.64
CA ASP A 135 4.29 11.99 40.98
C ASP A 135 3.98 10.87 41.99
N SER A 136 4.98 10.06 42.33
CA SER A 136 4.88 8.99 43.31
C SER A 136 5.13 9.55 44.71
N GLY A 137 4.27 10.46 45.17
CA GLY A 137 4.12 10.83 46.59
C GLY A 137 5.39 11.24 47.36
N SER A 138 6.47 11.65 46.71
CA SER A 138 7.75 11.94 47.40
C SER A 138 7.90 13.43 47.66
N ASN A 139 7.53 13.83 48.88
CA ASN A 139 7.91 15.07 49.57
C ASN A 139 9.16 15.76 48.99
N GLY A 140 8.96 16.91 48.35
CA GLY A 140 9.94 18.01 48.28
C GLY A 140 11.20 17.81 47.43
N ARG A 141 11.28 16.81 46.55
CA ARG A 141 12.43 16.68 45.64
C ARG A 141 12.22 17.52 44.38
N LYS A 142 13.29 18.23 43.97
CA LYS A 142 13.33 19.03 42.73
C LYS A 142 12.73 18.22 41.58
N LYS A 143 11.82 18.85 40.83
CA LYS A 143 11.21 18.24 39.64
C LYS A 143 12.33 17.72 38.73
N ASP A 144 12.33 16.41 38.45
CA ASP A 144 13.31 15.81 37.56
C ASP A 144 13.29 16.50 36.19
N PRO A 145 14.45 16.61 35.51
CA PRO A 145 14.53 17.24 34.21
C PRO A 145 13.66 16.50 33.18
N GLU A 146 12.92 17.23 32.36
CA GLU A 146 12.19 16.66 31.24
C GLU A 146 13.16 16.26 30.12
N HIS A 147 12.94 15.08 29.53
CA HIS A 147 13.69 14.56 28.39
C HIS A 147 12.76 14.41 27.19
N VAL A 148 13.27 14.81 26.02
CA VAL A 148 12.52 14.70 24.77
C VAL A 148 13.41 14.07 23.71
N ALA A 149 12.89 13.06 23.03
CA ALA A 149 13.50 12.46 21.87
C ALA A 149 12.63 12.70 20.64
N ALA A 150 13.23 13.16 19.55
CA ALA A 150 12.56 13.37 18.27
C ALA A 150 13.24 12.51 17.19
N LEU A 151 12.45 11.73 16.47
CA LEU A 151 12.85 11.03 15.27
C LEU A 151 12.20 11.71 14.07
N ILE A 152 13.01 12.19 13.13
CA ILE A 152 12.52 13.00 12.02
C ILE A 152 13.03 12.40 10.71
N SER A 153 12.10 12.08 9.82
CA SER A 153 12.40 11.75 8.44
C SER A 153 12.37 13.02 7.60
N TYR A 154 13.40 13.26 6.79
CA TYR A 154 13.54 14.49 6.02
C TYR A 154 13.90 14.26 4.55
N ASP A 155 13.66 15.27 3.71
CA ASP A 155 14.08 15.28 2.30
C ASP A 155 15.59 15.58 2.15
N ARG A 156 16.25 14.89 1.23
CA ARG A 156 17.71 14.88 1.05
C ARG A 156 18.29 16.22 0.63
N ASN A 157 17.47 17.17 0.18
CA ASN A 157 17.90 18.46 -0.34
C ASN A 157 18.13 19.52 0.75
N ILE A 158 17.83 19.21 2.02
CA ILE A 158 17.93 20.13 3.15
C ILE A 158 19.21 19.89 3.96
N ASP A 159 19.80 20.98 4.47
CA ASP A 159 20.90 20.91 5.43
C ASP A 159 20.43 20.32 6.77
N SER A 160 20.88 19.11 7.06
CA SER A 160 20.58 18.40 8.29
C SER A 160 21.01 19.16 9.54
N THR A 161 22.07 19.96 9.48
CA THR A 161 22.64 20.66 10.64
C THR A 161 21.73 21.79 11.08
N LEU A 162 21.26 22.60 10.12
CA LEU A 162 20.30 23.68 10.36
C LEU A 162 18.99 23.12 10.91
N MET A 163 18.48 22.03 10.33
CA MET A 163 17.24 21.41 10.79
C MET A 163 17.33 20.87 12.21
N ILE A 164 18.45 20.24 12.60
CA ILE A 164 18.65 19.82 14.01
C ILE A 164 18.56 21.02 14.94
N SER A 165 19.20 22.14 14.58
CA SER A 165 19.18 23.36 15.37
C SER A 165 17.75 23.92 15.51
N ASP A 166 17.01 24.03 14.41
CA ASP A 166 15.64 24.56 14.44
C ASP A 166 14.67 23.66 15.22
N VAL A 167 14.77 22.34 15.05
CA VAL A 167 13.98 21.36 15.81
C VAL A 167 14.31 21.48 17.30
N LYS A 168 15.59 21.49 17.68
CA LYS A 168 16.00 21.64 19.08
C LYS A 168 15.49 22.95 19.68
N ARG A 169 15.56 24.05 18.93
CA ARG A 169 15.06 25.37 19.36
C ARG A 169 13.54 25.37 19.55
N LEU A 170 12.79 24.77 18.62
CA LEU A 170 11.35 24.63 18.72
C LEU A 170 10.97 23.84 19.99
N LEU A 171 11.57 22.65 20.18
CA LEU A 171 11.30 21.80 21.33
C LEU A 171 11.68 22.49 22.65
N LYS A 172 12.84 23.16 22.70
CA LYS A 172 13.29 23.90 23.89
C LYS A 172 12.31 24.97 24.35
N ASN A 173 11.66 25.65 23.41
CA ASN A 173 10.70 26.72 23.67
C ASN A 173 9.26 26.22 23.85
N SER A 174 9.00 24.92 23.61
CA SER A 174 7.68 24.32 23.78
C SER A 174 7.45 23.79 25.20
N PHE A 175 8.51 23.65 26.01
CA PHE A 175 8.46 23.12 27.37
C PHE A 175 9.13 24.08 28.36
N ASN A 176 8.55 24.19 29.55
CA ASN A 176 9.03 25.11 30.58
C ASN A 176 10.38 24.70 31.18
N ASN A 177 10.61 23.39 31.38
CA ASN A 177 11.79 22.86 32.10
C ASN A 177 12.62 21.86 31.28
N LEU A 178 12.82 22.17 29.99
CA LEU A 178 13.63 21.38 29.08
C LEU A 178 14.99 22.05 28.87
N ASN A 179 16.10 21.34 28.91
CA ASN A 179 17.43 21.87 28.54
C ASN A 179 17.89 21.28 27.22
N TYR A 180 18.77 21.98 26.48
CA TYR A 180 19.28 21.49 25.19
C TYR A 180 19.97 20.12 25.29
N ASP A 181 20.62 19.85 26.42
CA ASP A 181 21.30 18.58 26.71
C ASP A 181 20.31 17.42 26.89
N ASN A 182 19.04 17.71 27.17
CA ASN A 182 17.98 16.72 27.34
C ASN A 182 17.15 16.50 26.07
N ILE A 183 17.55 17.10 24.94
CA ILE A 183 16.88 16.96 23.65
C ILE A 183 17.75 16.12 22.72
N SER A 184 17.27 14.91 22.43
CA SER A 184 17.87 14.04 21.43
C SER A 184 17.10 14.15 20.12
N VAL A 185 17.80 14.46 19.03
CA VAL A 185 17.20 14.53 17.68
C VAL A 185 17.94 13.56 16.78
N VAL A 186 17.20 12.60 16.24
CA VAL A 186 17.71 11.62 15.28
C VAL A 186 17.05 11.90 13.93
N LEU A 187 17.89 12.13 12.92
CA LEU A 187 17.42 12.36 11.55
C LEU A 187 17.57 11.10 10.71
N THR A 188 16.54 10.77 9.94
CA THR A 188 16.55 9.70 8.93
C THR A 188 16.25 10.29 7.56
N ARG A 189 16.90 9.78 6.52
CA ARG A 189 16.68 10.26 5.16
C ARG A 189 15.47 9.56 4.56
N SER A 190 14.56 10.34 3.97
CA SER A 190 13.42 9.79 3.26
C SER A 190 13.89 8.97 2.04
N PRO A 191 13.22 7.85 1.72
CA PRO A 191 13.46 7.11 0.50
C PRO A 191 13.18 7.98 -0.72
N THR A 192 14.08 7.98 -1.71
CA THR A 192 13.84 8.66 -2.98
C THR A 192 12.69 7.96 -3.72
N PRO A 193 11.66 8.71 -4.18
CA PRO A 193 10.64 8.14 -5.05
C PRO A 193 11.33 7.50 -6.27
N LEU A 194 10.96 6.25 -6.60
CA LEU A 194 11.46 5.65 -7.81
C LEU A 194 10.97 6.48 -9.01
N PRO A 195 11.83 6.72 -10.02
CA PRO A 195 11.37 7.26 -11.30
C PRO A 195 10.24 6.35 -11.79
N ILE A 196 9.09 6.95 -12.08
CA ILE A 196 7.96 6.24 -12.68
C ILE A 196 8.51 5.56 -13.93
N ALA A 197 8.54 4.22 -13.94
CA ALA A 197 8.86 3.49 -15.16
C ALA A 197 7.87 3.98 -16.21
N PRO A 198 8.32 4.45 -17.40
CA PRO A 198 7.42 4.83 -18.46
C PRO A 198 6.41 3.69 -18.61
N ILE A 199 5.13 4.01 -18.49
CA ILE A 199 4.08 3.06 -18.83
C ILE A 199 4.35 2.76 -20.30
N GLU A 200 5.00 1.64 -20.60
CA GLU A 200 5.01 1.10 -21.95
C GLU A 200 3.54 0.87 -22.23
N LYS A 201 2.93 1.82 -22.94
CA LYS A 201 1.67 1.59 -23.63
C LYS A 201 2.00 0.44 -24.55
N THR A 202 1.77 -0.80 -24.11
CA THR A 202 1.79 -1.98 -24.96
C THR A 202 1.02 -1.59 -26.18
N ALA A 203 1.74 -1.38 -27.28
CA ALA A 203 1.18 -0.98 -28.54
C ALA A 203 0.00 -1.91 -28.77
N SER A 204 -1.19 -1.33 -28.89
CA SER A 204 -2.43 -2.05 -29.15
C SER A 204 -2.13 -3.12 -30.18
N SER A 205 -2.05 -4.39 -29.73
CA SER A 205 -1.98 -5.52 -30.64
C SER A 205 -3.14 -5.34 -31.61
N PRO A 206 -2.95 -5.51 -32.93
CA PRO A 206 -3.99 -5.25 -33.92
C PRO A 206 -5.08 -6.34 -33.81
N SER A 207 -5.91 -6.24 -32.78
CA SER A 207 -7.03 -7.12 -32.47
C SER A 207 -8.06 -7.12 -33.60
N GLY A 208 -8.13 -6.03 -34.37
CA GLY A 208 -8.92 -5.95 -35.59
C GLY A 208 -8.46 -6.89 -36.71
N LEU A 209 -7.16 -7.15 -36.84
CA LEU A 209 -6.63 -8.04 -37.89
C LEU A 209 -6.94 -9.52 -37.57
N TYR A 210 -6.88 -9.90 -36.31
CA TYR A 210 -7.24 -11.24 -35.85
C TYR A 210 -8.75 -11.52 -35.96
N TRP A 211 -9.60 -10.52 -35.77
CA TRP A 211 -11.04 -10.65 -36.04
C TRP A 211 -11.34 -10.90 -37.53
N TRP A 212 -10.64 -10.22 -38.44
CA TRP A 212 -10.81 -10.44 -39.88
C TRP A 212 -10.31 -11.83 -40.33
N LEU A 213 -9.20 -12.30 -39.76
CA LEU A 213 -8.68 -13.67 -39.98
C LEU A 213 -9.63 -14.76 -39.44
N ALA A 214 -10.42 -14.48 -38.40
CA ALA A 214 -11.41 -15.41 -37.86
C ALA A 214 -12.73 -15.42 -38.66
N ILE A 215 -13.16 -14.28 -39.21
CA ILE A 215 -14.45 -14.17 -39.94
C ILE A 215 -14.37 -14.77 -41.35
N LEU A 216 -13.24 -14.61 -42.05
CA LEU A 216 -13.05 -15.05 -43.42
C LEU A 216 -13.22 -16.58 -43.65
N PRO A 217 -12.67 -17.48 -42.79
CA PRO A 217 -12.92 -18.91 -42.94
C PRO A 217 -14.36 -19.30 -42.61
N ILE A 218 -15.01 -18.64 -41.63
CA ILE A 218 -16.41 -18.91 -41.28
C ILE A 218 -17.33 -18.59 -42.48
N LEU A 219 -17.10 -17.46 -43.14
CA LEU A 219 -17.88 -17.04 -44.30
C LEU A 219 -17.68 -17.97 -45.50
N LEU A 220 -16.45 -18.43 -45.75
CA LEU A 220 -16.17 -19.43 -46.80
C LEU A 220 -16.87 -20.78 -46.54
N THR A 221 -16.90 -21.24 -45.28
CA THR A 221 -17.60 -22.48 -44.94
C THR A 221 -19.12 -22.36 -45.07
N ALA A 222 -19.70 -21.21 -44.75
CA ALA A 222 -21.13 -20.95 -44.92
C ALA A 222 -21.53 -20.93 -46.41
N ILE A 223 -20.71 -20.31 -47.27
CA ILE A 223 -20.95 -20.28 -48.72
C ILE A 223 -20.84 -21.69 -49.33
N ALA A 224 -19.83 -22.47 -48.92
CA ALA A 224 -19.67 -23.85 -49.36
C ALA A 224 -20.86 -24.73 -48.92
N GLY A 225 -21.34 -24.56 -47.68
CA GLY A 225 -22.52 -25.24 -47.16
C GLY A 225 -23.80 -24.86 -47.92
N TYR A 226 -24.00 -23.58 -48.22
CA TYR A 226 -25.15 -23.10 -49.00
C TYR A 226 -25.14 -23.65 -50.45
N LYS A 227 -23.98 -23.64 -51.12
CA LYS A 227 -23.82 -24.22 -52.46
C LYS A 227 -24.05 -25.74 -52.46
N PHE A 228 -23.64 -26.43 -51.41
CA PHE A 228 -23.89 -27.87 -51.25
C PHE A 228 -25.37 -28.17 -51.03
N TRP A 229 -26.05 -27.37 -50.20
CA TRP A 229 -27.49 -27.48 -49.96
C TRP A 229 -28.32 -27.22 -51.23
N GLN A 230 -27.98 -26.20 -52.02
CA GLN A 230 -28.62 -25.95 -53.31
C GLN A 230 -28.43 -27.12 -54.29
N ARG A 231 -27.23 -27.70 -54.36
CA ARG A 231 -26.97 -28.88 -55.21
C ARG A 231 -27.76 -30.11 -54.78
N PHE A 232 -28.02 -30.27 -53.48
CA PHE A 232 -28.79 -31.39 -52.96
C PHE A 232 -30.29 -31.18 -53.17
N SER A 233 -30.81 -29.96 -52.92
CA SER A 233 -32.22 -29.61 -53.12
C SER A 233 -32.69 -29.69 -54.58
N VAL A 234 -31.79 -29.49 -55.55
CA VAL A 234 -32.11 -29.65 -56.98
C VAL A 234 -32.19 -31.14 -57.39
N ARG A 235 -31.61 -32.06 -56.62
CA ARG A 235 -31.60 -33.49 -56.94
C ARG A 235 -32.86 -34.24 -56.46
N ASP A 236 -33.56 -33.70 -55.46
CA ASP A 236 -34.80 -34.29 -54.92
C ASP A 236 -36.07 -33.85 -55.69
N GLY A 237 -35.96 -32.93 -56.65
CA GLY A 237 -37.08 -32.44 -57.48
C GLY A 237 -37.33 -33.21 -58.80
N SER A 238 -36.60 -34.32 -59.04
CA SER A 238 -36.61 -35.07 -60.30
C SER A 238 -37.02 -36.54 -60.13
N ASN A 239 -37.95 -36.83 -59.21
CA ASN A 239 -38.70 -38.08 -59.17
C ASN A 239 -40.14 -37.76 -58.80
N GLY A 240 -40.87 -37.20 -59.77
CA GLY A 240 -42.32 -37.21 -59.87
C GLY A 240 -42.68 -37.89 -61.18
#